data_AF-A0AAD4KCT7-F1
#
_entry.id   AF-A0AAD4KCT7-F1
#
_cell.length_a   1.000
_cell.length_b   1.000
_cell.length_c   1.000
_cell.angle_alpha   90.00
_cell.angle_beta   90.00
_cell.angle_gamma   90.00
#
_symmetry.space_group_name_H-M   'P 1'
#
loop_
_entity.id
_entity.type
_entity.pdbx_description
1 polymer ?
#
loop_
_entity_poly.entity_id
_entity_poly.type
_entity_poly.pdbx_seq_one_letter_code
_entity_poly.pdbx_strand_id
1 'polypeptide(L)'
;MSTQVGYRLRRLPQRRALVRNLLFTILQLLKKSQRPMSSIEIISALSRQYQRSDPEFQRQVRLNLQDAVGYGILRRQSDIFSLRSKRFVEIMKELAR
;
A
#
# COMPACT_ATOMS: atom_id res chain seq x y z
N MET A 1 25.02 2.20 -37.37
CA MET A 1 24.50 1.20 -36.41
C MET A 1 23.95 1.94 -35.21
N SER A 2 22.62 2.08 -35.11
CA SER A 2 21.98 2.93 -34.10
C SER A 2 21.44 2.08 -32.95
N THR A 3 21.97 2.27 -31.74
CA THR A 3 21.54 1.60 -30.51
C THR A 3 20.32 2.31 -29.93
N GLN A 4 19.13 1.74 -30.11
CA GLN A 4 17.92 2.19 -29.41
C GLN A 4 17.92 1.62 -27.98
N VAL A 5 18.33 2.44 -27.03
CA VAL A 5 18.09 2.20 -25.59
C VAL A 5 16.60 2.42 -25.35
N GLY A 6 15.81 1.35 -25.47
CA GLY A 6 14.41 1.35 -25.08
C GLY A 6 14.31 1.50 -23.56
N TYR A 7 14.00 2.70 -23.09
CA TYR A 7 13.58 2.92 -21.70
C TYR A 7 12.41 2.00 -21.42
N ARG A 8 12.61 0.97 -20.58
CA ARG A 8 11.53 0.14 -20.05
C ARG A 8 10.67 1.03 -19.16
N LEU A 9 9.71 1.73 -19.76
CA LEU A 9 8.53 2.21 -19.09
C LEU A 9 7.88 0.97 -18.46
N ARG A 10 8.15 0.75 -17.17
CA ARG A 10 7.41 -0.22 -16.36
C ARG A 10 5.96 0.17 -16.52
N ARG A 11 5.21 -0.60 -17.32
CA ARG A 11 3.77 -0.46 -17.46
C ARG A 11 3.22 -0.44 -16.03
N LEU A 12 2.71 0.71 -15.60
CA LEU A 12 1.95 0.83 -14.37
C LEU A 12 0.89 -0.27 -14.44
N PRO A 13 0.82 -1.20 -13.46
CA PRO A 13 -0.17 -2.25 -13.51
C PRO A 13 -1.54 -1.58 -13.57
N GLN A 14 -2.30 -1.98 -14.59
CA GLN A 14 -3.64 -1.51 -14.92
C GLN A 14 -4.41 -1.13 -13.66
N ARG A 15 -4.98 0.08 -13.67
CA ARG A 15 -5.89 0.66 -12.67
C ARG A 15 -6.63 -0.44 -11.89
N ARG A 16 -6.06 -0.85 -10.74
CA ARG A 16 -6.62 -1.85 -9.84
C ARG A 16 -7.81 -1.24 -9.10
N ALA A 17 -8.95 -1.15 -9.77
CA ALA A 17 -10.20 -0.66 -9.16
C ALA A 17 -10.58 -1.48 -7.89
N LEU A 18 -10.19 -2.76 -7.83
CA LEU A 18 -10.37 -3.64 -6.67
C LEU A 18 -9.50 -3.30 -5.45
N VAL A 19 -8.44 -2.50 -5.62
CA VAL A 19 -7.40 -2.29 -4.58
C VAL A 19 -7.51 -0.93 -3.88
N ARG A 20 -8.40 -0.04 -4.35
CA ARG A 20 -8.73 1.21 -3.63
C ARG A 20 -9.20 0.93 -2.19
N ASN A 21 -9.99 -0.14 -1.99
CA ASN A 21 -10.43 -0.56 -0.67
C ASN A 21 -9.28 -1.08 0.20
N LEU A 22 -8.37 -1.89 -0.35
CA LEU A 22 -7.31 -2.50 0.46
C LEU A 22 -6.28 -1.47 0.93
N LEU A 23 -5.82 -0.59 0.03
CA LEU A 23 -4.92 0.50 0.40
C LEU A 23 -5.58 1.40 1.45
N PHE A 24 -6.83 1.80 1.24
CA PHE A 24 -7.56 2.60 2.20
C PHE A 24 -7.65 1.93 3.57
N THR A 25 -7.99 0.64 3.61
CA THR A 25 -8.07 -0.12 4.87
C THR A 25 -6.71 -0.22 5.56
N ILE A 26 -5.60 -0.40 4.82
CA ILE A 26 -4.23 -0.34 5.37
C ILE A 26 -3.97 1.01 6.03
N LEU A 27 -4.30 2.11 5.34
CA LEU A 27 -4.06 3.46 5.86
C LEU A 27 -4.94 3.75 7.10
N GLN A 28 -6.20 3.32 7.09
CA GLN A 28 -7.10 3.42 8.24
C GLN A 28 -6.60 2.59 9.42
N LEU A 29 -6.11 1.38 9.18
CA LEU A 29 -5.52 0.53 10.22
C LEU A 29 -4.34 1.24 10.89
N LEU A 30 -3.39 1.74 10.10
CA LEU A 30 -2.23 2.47 10.62
C LEU A 30 -2.65 3.74 11.38
N LYS A 31 -3.63 4.48 10.87
CA LYS A 31 -4.18 5.66 11.55
C LYS A 31 -4.80 5.30 12.90
N LYS A 32 -5.65 4.27 12.94
CA LYS A 32 -6.32 3.81 14.17
C LYS A 32 -5.34 3.28 15.20
N SER A 33 -4.30 2.57 14.74
CA SER A 33 -3.28 2.02 15.63
C SER A 33 -2.39 3.10 16.26
N GLN A 34 -2.32 4.30 15.65
CA GLN A 34 -1.45 5.42 16.03
C GLN A 34 0.04 5.05 16.22
N ARG A 35 0.45 3.89 15.73
CA ARG A 35 1.81 3.37 15.85
C ARG A 35 2.30 2.77 14.54
N PRO A 36 3.61 2.71 14.32
CA PRO A 36 4.16 1.92 13.23
C PRO A 36 3.83 0.43 13.40
N MET A 37 3.61 -0.27 12.29
CA MET A 37 3.31 -1.71 12.29
C MET A 37 4.16 -2.46 11.28
N SER A 38 4.54 -3.69 11.61
CA SER A 38 5.23 -4.60 10.69
C SER A 38 4.32 -5.12 9.58
N SER A 39 4.90 -5.63 8.49
CA SER A 39 4.11 -6.26 7.43
C SER A 39 3.27 -7.43 7.96
N ILE A 40 3.83 -8.22 8.90
CA ILE A 40 3.16 -9.37 9.52
C ILE A 40 1.98 -8.92 10.38
N GLU A 41 2.15 -7.87 11.19
CA GLU A 41 1.05 -7.33 12.00
C GLU A 41 -0.08 -6.78 11.12
N ILE A 42 0.26 -6.05 10.05
CA ILE A 42 -0.72 -5.50 9.11
C ILE A 42 -1.47 -6.63 8.42
N ILE A 43 -0.76 -7.64 7.88
CA ILE A 43 -1.38 -8.81 7.25
C ILE A 43 -2.28 -9.53 8.26
N SER A 44 -1.81 -9.78 9.48
CA SER A 44 -2.58 -10.49 10.51
C SER A 44 -3.85 -9.73 10.94
N ALA A 45 -3.77 -8.40 11.03
CA ALA A 45 -4.93 -7.57 11.32
C ALA A 45 -5.95 -7.60 10.16
N LEU A 46 -5.49 -7.44 8.92
CA LEU A 46 -6.35 -7.45 7.74
C LEU A 46 -6.95 -8.83 7.48
N SER A 47 -6.19 -9.91 7.67
CA SER A 47 -6.68 -11.28 7.51
C SER A 47 -7.84 -11.57 8.45
N ARG A 48 -7.77 -11.09 9.70
CA ARG A 48 -8.89 -11.18 10.66
C ARG A 48 -10.08 -10.34 10.24
N GLN A 49 -9.84 -9.12 9.78
CA GLN A 49 -10.91 -8.21 9.35
C GLN A 49 -11.68 -8.71 8.12
N TYR A 50 -10.97 -9.29 7.14
CA TYR A 50 -11.55 -9.80 5.91
C TYR A 50 -11.93 -11.29 5.98
N GLN A 51 -11.60 -11.98 7.08
CA GLN A 51 -11.71 -13.44 7.20
C GLN A 51 -11.02 -14.19 6.07
N ARG A 52 -9.87 -13.66 5.60
CA ARG A 52 -9.06 -14.24 4.52
C ARG A 52 -7.63 -14.46 4.97
N SER A 53 -7.11 -15.65 4.77
CA SER A 53 -5.73 -16.01 5.09
C SER A 53 -4.94 -16.51 3.87
N ASP A 54 -5.52 -16.42 2.68
CA ASP A 54 -4.96 -16.98 1.46
C ASP A 54 -3.63 -16.29 1.04
N PRO A 55 -2.66 -17.03 0.48
CA PRO A 55 -1.36 -16.47 0.11
C PRO A 55 -1.45 -15.32 -0.89
N GLU A 56 -2.48 -15.32 -1.75
CA GLU A 56 -2.68 -14.27 -2.74
C GLU A 56 -3.10 -12.96 -2.09
N PHE A 57 -3.98 -13.00 -1.08
CA PHE A 57 -4.32 -11.85 -0.26
C PHE A 57 -3.09 -11.27 0.45
N GLN A 58 -2.26 -12.13 1.06
CA GLN A 58 -1.02 -11.68 1.70
C GLN A 58 -0.08 -11.00 0.70
N ARG A 59 0.05 -11.57 -0.52
CA ARG A 59 0.82 -10.98 -1.62
C ARG A 59 0.27 -9.61 -2.02
N GLN A 60 -1.05 -9.48 -2.14
CA GLN A 60 -1.70 -8.20 -2.48
C GLN A 60 -1.46 -7.14 -1.40
N VAL A 61 -1.54 -7.49 -0.11
CA VAL A 61 -1.21 -6.55 0.99
C VAL A 61 0.24 -6.07 0.87
N ARG A 62 1.19 -6.98 0.64
CA ARG A 62 2.62 -6.62 0.49
C ARG A 62 2.86 -5.70 -0.71
N LEU A 63 2.22 -5.97 -1.85
CA LEU A 63 2.31 -5.11 -3.04
C LEU A 63 1.76 -3.71 -2.75
N ASN A 64 0.64 -3.60 -2.04
CA ASN A 64 0.07 -2.31 -1.64
C ASN A 64 0.98 -1.53 -0.71
N LEU A 65 1.63 -2.20 0.25
CA LEU A 65 2.60 -1.55 1.14
C LEU A 65 3.79 -1.00 0.34
N GLN A 66 4.31 -1.77 -0.64
CA GLN A 66 5.39 -1.32 -1.50
C GLN A 66 4.96 -0.13 -2.38
N ASP A 67 3.79 -0.21 -3.01
CA ASP A 67 3.24 0.86 -3.83
C ASP A 67 3.04 2.14 -2.99
N ALA A 68 2.48 2.02 -1.79
CA ALA A 68 2.25 3.15 -0.89
C ALA A 68 3.55 3.81 -0.39
N VAL A 69 4.63 3.03 -0.23
CA VAL A 69 5.97 3.57 0.01
C VAL A 69 6.50 4.28 -1.24
N GLY A 70 6.35 3.69 -2.41
CA GLY A 70 6.74 4.29 -3.70
C GLY A 70 6.04 5.61 -3.99
N TYR A 71 4.76 5.74 -3.61
CA TYR A 71 3.99 6.98 -3.70
C TYR A 71 4.31 7.99 -2.58
N GLY A 72 5.14 7.63 -1.61
CA GLY A 72 5.51 8.50 -0.49
C GLY A 72 4.41 8.70 0.56
N ILE A 73 3.40 7.82 0.58
CA ILE A 73 2.27 7.81 1.51
C ILE A 73 2.69 7.18 2.83
N LEU A 74 3.41 6.06 2.74
CA LEU A 74 4.00 5.36 3.87
C LEU A 74 5.49 5.63 3.93
N ARG A 75 6.01 5.72 5.16
CA ARG A 75 7.44 5.57 5.43
C ARG A 75 7.69 4.10 5.80
N ARG A 76 8.74 3.52 5.22
CA ARG A 76 9.24 2.19 5.59
C ARG A 76 10.59 2.32 6.26
N GLN A 77 10.75 1.65 7.40
CA GLN A 77 12.03 1.45 8.07
C GLN A 77 12.18 -0.04 8.36
N SER A 78 13.07 -0.72 7.64
CA SER A 78 13.15 -2.19 7.65
C SER A 78 11.81 -2.83 7.27
N ASP A 79 11.15 -3.58 8.15
CA ASP A 79 9.80 -4.12 7.90
C ASP A 79 8.68 -3.33 8.58
N ILE A 80 9.00 -2.17 9.15
CA ILE A 80 8.05 -1.34 9.87
C ILE A 80 7.52 -0.24 8.96
N PHE A 81 6.19 -0.09 8.93
CA PHE A 81 5.46 0.87 8.12
C PHE A 81 4.76 1.89 9.01
N SER A 82 4.84 3.17 8.64
CA SER A 82 4.14 4.27 9.31
C SER A 82 3.57 5.28 8.33
N LEU A 83 2.51 5.97 8.73
CA LEU A 83 1.87 7.00 7.91
C LEU A 83 2.76 8.24 7.80
N ARG A 84 2.81 8.83 6.60
CA ARG A 84 3.32 10.18 6.39
C ARG A 84 2.17 11.17 6.47
N SER A 85 2.10 11.95 7.56
CA SER A 85 0.94 12.76 7.95
C SER A 85 0.45 13.71 6.84
N LYS A 86 1.37 14.34 6.09
CA LYS A 86 1.03 15.29 5.01
C LYS A 86 0.29 14.62 3.84
N ARG A 87 0.78 13.47 3.35
CA ARG A 87 0.15 12.75 2.22
C ARG A 87 -1.14 12.04 2.59
N PHE A 88 -1.26 11.58 3.83
CA PHE A 88 -2.49 10.95 4.30
C PHE A 88 -3.70 11.89 4.22
N VAL A 89 -3.55 13.15 4.63
CA VAL A 89 -4.65 14.14 4.60
C VAL A 89 -5.12 14.40 3.17
N GLU A 90 -4.21 14.52 2.21
CA GLU A 90 -4.54 14.76 0.81
C GLU A 90 -5.27 13.56 0.19
N ILE A 91 -4.80 12.34 0.45
CA ILE A 91 -5.45 11.12 -0.04
C ILE A 91 -6.85 10.95 0.56
N MET A 92 -7.01 11.25 1.84
CA MET A 92 -8.33 11.21 2.47
C MET A 92 -9.28 12.26 1.89
N LYS A 93 -8.78 13.44 1.51
CA LYS A 93 -9.58 14.47 0.82
C LYS A 93 -9.98 14.02 -0.59
N GLU A 94 -9.11 13.35 -1.33
CA GLU A 94 -9.43 12.82 -2.65
C GLU A 94 -10.41 11.64 -2.61
N LEU A 95 -10.37 10.82 -1.57
CA LEU A 95 -11.25 9.65 -1.42
C LEU A 95 -12.62 9.98 -0.80
N ALA A 96 -12.79 11.16 -0.22
CA ALA A 96 -14.07 11.63 0.34
C ALA A 96 -14.95 12.38 -0.68
N ARG A 97 -14.50 12.50 -1.93
CA ARG A 97 -15.27 13.01 -3.07
C ARG A 97 -15.86 11.87 -3.88
#